data_AF-A0A1S2GY59-F1
#
_entry.id   AF-A0A1S2GY59-F1
#
_cell.length_a   1.000
_cell.length_b   1.000
_cell.length_c   1.000
_cell.angle_alpha   90.00
_cell.angle_beta   90.00
_cell.angle_gamma   90.00
#
_symmetry.space_group_name_H-M   'P 1'
#
loop_
_entity.id
_entity.type
_entity.pdbx_description
1 polymer ?
#
loop_
_entity_poly.entity_id
_entity_poly.type
_entity_poly.pdbx_seq_one_letter_code
_entity_poly.pdbx_strand_id
1 'polypeptide(L)'
;MPFDAKGNWVAFLSAADQREIADRQEQARLRASLAALGRITDPCVHVGDPAARARAALTGLYRTAETLLPNFGAIRAYEDPNVLHDAQEAERGARLSSLQKALDHRATQLKEHAVGALESAAILAEKHRPKLDPDNMAQLIRTDQAWNNFIRPQLESGKSWPDIMKNLDSDALLAVQRYAPAYETARSDRKTEHQLPATLAGIERMTQQRLIAVTPEGEARDALQQHVDVQRMHDAVMVSAEQFKRLGTPDVPRNEVVAGTQLGVKHLTYEAGAELGDGSD
;
A
#
# COMPACT_ATOMS: atom_id res chain seq x y z
N MET A 1 10.70 -47.36 -36.12
CA MET A 1 10.46 -45.91 -36.01
C MET A 1 8.95 -45.70 -36.04
N PRO A 2 8.37 -44.92 -35.12
CA PRO A 2 6.92 -44.79 -35.02
C PRO A 2 6.37 -43.81 -36.05
N PHE A 3 5.26 -44.19 -36.67
CA PHE A 3 4.46 -43.35 -37.56
C PHE A 3 3.26 -42.83 -36.78
N ASP A 4 2.76 -41.64 -37.12
CA ASP A 4 1.47 -41.19 -36.60
C ASP A 4 0.31 -42.02 -37.21
N ALA A 5 -0.90 -41.83 -36.72
CA ALA A 5 -2.10 -42.51 -37.23
C ALA A 5 -2.40 -42.22 -38.72
N LYS A 6 -1.66 -41.30 -39.36
CA LYS A 6 -1.79 -40.91 -40.77
C LYS A 6 -0.61 -41.37 -41.63
N GLY A 7 0.32 -42.14 -41.07
CA GLY A 7 1.49 -42.65 -41.80
C GLY A 7 2.60 -41.62 -42.02
N ASN A 8 2.58 -40.49 -41.30
CA ASN A 8 3.67 -39.51 -41.36
C ASN A 8 4.80 -39.91 -40.41
N TRP A 9 6.04 -39.62 -40.84
CA TRP A 9 7.22 -39.75 -40.00
C TRP A 9 7.15 -38.74 -38.85
N VAL A 10 7.06 -39.23 -37.61
CA VAL A 10 7.19 -38.40 -36.42
C VAL A 10 8.67 -38.30 -36.09
N ALA A 11 9.26 -37.10 -36.25
CA ALA A 11 10.63 -36.85 -35.84
C ALA A 11 10.75 -37.08 -34.33
N PHE A 12 11.41 -38.18 -33.93
CA PHE A 12 11.79 -38.41 -32.55
C PHE A 12 12.95 -37.47 -32.22
N LEU A 13 12.60 -36.31 -31.68
CA LEU A 13 13.58 -35.41 -31.08
C LEU A 13 14.31 -36.19 -29.99
N SER A 14 15.65 -36.14 -30.01
CA SER A 14 16.44 -36.75 -28.96
C SER A 14 16.08 -36.11 -27.62
N ALA A 15 16.36 -36.80 -26.50
CA ALA A 15 16.17 -36.20 -25.18
C ALA A 15 16.95 -34.89 -25.01
N ALA A 16 18.06 -34.71 -25.75
CA ALA A 16 18.82 -33.47 -25.80
C ALA A 16 18.04 -32.36 -26.54
N ASP A 17 17.46 -32.68 -27.71
CA ASP A 17 16.68 -31.71 -28.50
C ASP A 17 15.41 -31.27 -27.77
N GLN A 18 14.73 -32.20 -27.07
CA GLN A 18 13.54 -31.88 -26.26
C GLN A 18 13.88 -30.95 -25.09
N ARG A 19 15.06 -31.08 -24.49
CA ARG A 19 15.54 -30.22 -23.39
C ARG A 19 15.95 -28.84 -23.88
N GLU A 20 16.67 -28.76 -25.00
CA GLU A 20 17.04 -27.48 -25.59
C GLU A 20 15.80 -26.65 -25.99
N ILE A 21 14.75 -27.33 -26.47
CA ILE A 21 13.45 -26.69 -26.74
C ILE A 21 12.81 -26.18 -25.45
N ALA A 22 12.87 -26.93 -24.34
CA ALA A 22 12.33 -26.50 -23.05
C ALA A 22 13.08 -25.28 -22.48
N ASP A 23 14.42 -25.28 -22.54
CA ASP A 23 15.24 -24.14 -22.09
C ASP A 23 14.97 -22.88 -22.92
N ARG A 24 14.86 -23.01 -24.24
CA ARG A 24 14.48 -21.89 -25.11
C ARG A 24 13.09 -21.38 -24.79
N GLN A 25 12.14 -22.26 -24.46
CA GLN A 25 10.78 -21.86 -24.04
C GLN A 25 10.79 -21.15 -22.68
N GLU A 26 11.61 -21.59 -21.73
CA GLU A 26 11.74 -20.96 -20.42
C GLU A 26 12.43 -19.60 -20.50
N GLN A 27 13.52 -19.49 -21.27
CA GLN A 27 14.16 -18.21 -21.57
C GLN A 27 13.20 -17.26 -22.31
N ALA A 28 12.41 -17.78 -23.26
CA ALA A 28 11.38 -16.99 -23.94
C ALA A 28 10.28 -16.54 -22.96
N ARG A 29 9.86 -17.40 -22.02
CA ARG A 29 8.92 -17.04 -20.95
C ARG A 29 9.48 -15.94 -20.06
N LEU A 30 10.72 -16.06 -19.59
CA LEU A 30 11.35 -15.04 -18.74
C LEU A 30 11.54 -13.73 -19.48
N ARG A 31 11.99 -13.76 -20.75
CA ARG A 31 12.04 -12.57 -21.60
C ARG A 31 10.66 -11.97 -21.83
N ALA A 32 9.63 -12.79 -22.01
CA ALA A 32 8.26 -12.34 -22.14
C ALA A 32 7.73 -11.75 -20.82
N SER A 33 8.09 -12.30 -19.65
CA SER A 33 7.72 -11.74 -18.34
C SER A 33 8.43 -10.41 -18.06
N LEU A 34 9.72 -10.30 -18.40
CA LEU A 34 10.47 -9.04 -18.32
C LEU A 34 9.95 -7.99 -19.33
N ALA A 35 9.60 -8.42 -20.55
CA ALA A 35 8.96 -7.55 -21.54
C ALA A 35 7.50 -7.22 -21.17
N ALA A 36 6.82 -8.10 -20.41
CA ALA A 36 5.50 -7.85 -19.87
C ALA A 36 5.58 -6.80 -18.76
N LEU A 37 6.65 -6.76 -17.96
CA LEU A 37 6.88 -5.65 -17.01
C LEU A 37 6.97 -4.30 -17.71
N GLY A 38 7.67 -4.22 -18.84
CA GLY A 38 7.69 -3.02 -19.67
C GLY A 38 6.36 -2.72 -20.38
N ARG A 39 5.42 -3.67 -20.37
CA ARG A 39 4.08 -3.58 -20.98
C ARG A 39 2.93 -3.62 -19.97
N ILE A 40 3.21 -3.66 -18.66
CA ILE A 40 2.22 -3.32 -17.64
C ILE A 40 1.96 -1.85 -17.88
N THR A 41 1.00 -1.58 -18.77
CA THR A 41 0.52 -0.25 -19.05
C THR A 41 0.18 0.37 -17.72
N ASP A 42 0.79 1.52 -17.43
CA ASP A 42 0.42 2.28 -16.26
C ASP A 42 -1.09 2.43 -16.29
N PRO A 43 -1.82 1.93 -15.28
CA PRO A 43 -3.26 2.19 -15.19
C PRO A 43 -3.40 3.70 -15.32
N CYS A 44 -4.11 4.11 -16.38
CA CYS A 44 -4.13 5.47 -16.90
C CYS A 44 -4.07 6.46 -15.74
N VAL A 45 -2.96 7.21 -15.63
CA VAL A 45 -2.79 8.20 -14.58
C VAL A 45 -3.86 9.26 -14.83
N HIS A 46 -5.00 9.15 -14.15
CA HIS A 46 -6.04 10.16 -14.20
C HIS A 46 -5.44 11.44 -13.63
N VAL A 47 -5.10 12.38 -14.51
CA VAL A 47 -4.31 13.58 -14.16
C VAL A 47 -5.05 14.48 -13.14
N GLY A 48 -6.37 14.31 -12.97
CA GLY A 48 -7.19 15.16 -12.10
C GLY A 48 -7.71 14.55 -10.80
N ASP A 49 -7.77 13.22 -10.64
CA ASP A 49 -8.36 12.58 -9.43
C ASP A 49 -7.29 11.89 -8.57
N PRO A 50 -6.92 12.49 -7.42
CA PRO A 50 -6.01 11.87 -6.45
C PRO A 50 -6.40 10.43 -6.06
N ALA A 51 -7.69 10.15 -5.88
CA ALA A 51 -8.16 8.83 -5.48
C ALA A 51 -7.96 7.80 -6.59
N ALA A 52 -8.31 8.14 -7.84
CA ALA A 52 -8.00 7.29 -8.98
C ALA A 52 -6.49 7.02 -9.12
N ARG A 53 -5.64 8.04 -8.93
CA ARG A 53 -4.17 7.87 -8.97
C ARG A 53 -3.65 6.93 -7.88
N ALA A 54 -4.12 7.07 -6.65
CA ALA A 54 -3.72 6.20 -5.54
C ALA A 54 -4.21 4.76 -5.75
N ARG A 55 -5.45 4.56 -6.22
CA ARG A 55 -5.99 3.25 -6.61
C ARG A 55 -5.19 2.60 -7.73
N ALA A 56 -4.82 3.39 -8.74
CA ALA A 56 -4.00 2.96 -9.86
C ALA A 56 -2.61 2.50 -9.39
N ALA A 57 -1.96 3.25 -8.49
CA ALA A 57 -0.68 2.87 -7.90
C ALA A 57 -0.77 1.54 -7.12
N LEU A 58 -1.78 1.40 -6.26
CA LEU A 58 -2.00 0.17 -5.48
C LEU A 58 -2.30 -1.03 -6.37
N THR A 59 -3.15 -0.86 -7.39
CA THR A 59 -3.48 -1.92 -8.37
C THR A 59 -2.27 -2.29 -9.21
N GLY A 60 -1.46 -1.31 -9.62
CA GLY A 60 -0.21 -1.54 -10.34
C GLY A 60 0.79 -2.35 -9.51
N LEU A 61 0.85 -2.10 -8.21
CA LEU A 61 1.71 -2.83 -7.29
C LEU A 61 1.25 -4.29 -7.14
N TYR A 62 -0.05 -4.49 -7.00
CA TYR A 62 -0.67 -5.82 -6.96
C TYR A 62 -0.39 -6.64 -8.22
N ARG A 63 -0.63 -6.07 -9.41
CA ARG A 63 -0.39 -6.76 -10.69
C ARG A 63 1.09 -7.09 -10.89
N THR A 64 1.97 -6.21 -10.43
CA THR A 64 3.42 -6.44 -10.44
C THR A 64 3.78 -7.63 -9.54
N ALA A 65 3.17 -7.71 -8.35
CA ALA A 65 3.27 -8.86 -7.45
C ALA A 65 2.86 -10.16 -8.14
N GLU A 66 1.63 -10.21 -8.66
CA GLU A 66 1.07 -11.41 -9.29
C GLU A 66 1.94 -11.90 -10.45
N THR A 67 2.51 -10.98 -11.21
CA THR A 67 3.34 -11.32 -12.37
C THR A 67 4.73 -11.84 -11.96
N LEU A 68 5.35 -11.26 -10.93
CA LEU A 68 6.75 -11.56 -10.59
C LEU A 68 6.94 -12.59 -9.50
N LEU A 69 6.00 -12.70 -8.56
CA LEU A 69 6.07 -13.68 -7.47
C LEU A 69 6.24 -15.12 -7.97
N PRO A 70 5.54 -15.60 -9.01
CA PRO A 70 5.77 -16.92 -9.60
C PRO A 70 7.22 -17.14 -10.05
N ASN A 71 7.83 -16.12 -10.64
CA ASN A 71 9.17 -16.19 -11.24
C ASN A 71 10.28 -16.36 -10.19
N PHE A 72 10.14 -15.77 -9.00
CA PHE A 72 11.10 -16.00 -7.91
C PHE A 72 11.20 -17.50 -7.55
N GLY A 73 10.06 -18.19 -7.49
CA GLY A 73 10.03 -19.63 -7.21
C GLY A 73 10.61 -20.44 -8.35
N ALA A 74 10.25 -20.11 -9.60
CA ALA A 74 10.78 -20.78 -10.78
C ALA A 74 12.32 -20.65 -10.89
N ILE A 75 12.87 -19.45 -10.66
CA ILE A 75 14.32 -19.23 -10.69
C ILE A 75 15.04 -20.00 -9.56
N ARG A 76 14.46 -20.04 -8.35
CA ARG A 76 15.07 -20.81 -7.23
C ARG A 76 15.11 -22.31 -7.51
N ALA A 77 14.05 -22.83 -8.14
CA ALA A 77 13.91 -24.24 -8.49
C ALA A 77 14.60 -24.63 -9.81
N TYR A 78 15.20 -23.68 -10.53
CA TYR A 78 15.88 -23.95 -11.79
C TYR A 78 17.14 -24.79 -11.57
N GLU A 79 17.21 -25.93 -12.26
CA GLU A 79 18.36 -26.84 -12.29
C GLU A 79 18.63 -27.27 -13.74
N ASP A 80 19.86 -27.06 -14.21
CA ASP A 80 20.31 -27.54 -15.54
C ASP A 80 21.37 -28.63 -15.36
N PRO A 81 21.05 -29.91 -15.58
CA PRO A 81 21.96 -31.03 -15.31
C PRO A 81 23.29 -30.98 -16.07
N ASN A 82 23.44 -30.11 -17.08
CA ASN A 82 24.66 -29.96 -17.87
C ASN A 82 25.57 -28.82 -17.40
N VAL A 83 25.14 -28.04 -16.41
CA VAL A 83 25.89 -26.91 -15.87
C VAL A 83 26.44 -27.30 -14.49
N LEU A 84 27.70 -26.95 -14.23
CA LEU A 84 28.30 -27.15 -12.91
C LEU A 84 27.45 -26.45 -11.84
N HIS A 85 27.33 -27.06 -10.66
CA HIS A 85 26.51 -26.53 -9.57
C HIS A 85 26.81 -25.05 -9.25
N ASP A 86 28.09 -24.70 -9.13
CA ASP A 86 28.52 -23.32 -8.87
C ASP A 86 28.07 -22.33 -9.96
N ALA A 87 28.07 -22.77 -11.22
CA ALA A 87 27.62 -21.95 -12.35
C ALA A 87 26.08 -21.80 -12.37
N GLN A 88 25.33 -22.83 -11.96
CA GLN A 88 23.89 -22.73 -11.76
C GLN A 88 23.54 -21.78 -10.61
N GLU A 89 24.25 -21.85 -9.49
CA GLU A 89 24.07 -20.94 -8.36
C GLU A 89 24.33 -19.48 -8.75
N ALA A 90 25.42 -19.24 -9.49
CA ALA A 90 25.73 -17.93 -10.02
C ALA A 90 24.63 -17.41 -10.96
N GLU A 91 24.10 -18.25 -11.85
CA GLU A 91 23.03 -17.86 -12.76
C GLU A 91 21.71 -17.58 -12.02
N ARG A 92 21.32 -18.44 -11.05
CA ARG A 92 20.16 -18.20 -10.19
C ARG A 92 20.30 -16.88 -9.45
N GLY A 93 21.47 -16.62 -8.86
CA GLY A 93 21.78 -15.36 -8.18
C GLY A 93 21.64 -14.14 -9.11
N ALA A 94 22.18 -14.22 -10.33
CA ALA A 94 22.08 -13.14 -11.32
C ALA A 94 20.63 -12.88 -11.75
N ARG A 95 19.85 -13.93 -12.01
CA ARG A 95 18.43 -13.82 -12.40
C ARG A 95 17.57 -13.26 -11.25
N LEU A 96 17.77 -13.73 -10.02
CA LEU A 96 17.09 -13.20 -8.82
C LEU A 96 17.44 -11.73 -8.59
N SER A 97 18.70 -11.35 -8.72
CA SER A 97 19.16 -9.96 -8.61
C SER A 97 18.52 -9.06 -9.68
N SER A 98 18.47 -9.52 -10.93
CA SER A 98 17.81 -8.78 -12.02
C SER A 98 16.31 -8.61 -11.78
N LEU A 99 15.62 -9.65 -11.33
CA LEU A 99 14.21 -9.61 -11.00
C LEU A 99 13.92 -8.68 -9.81
N GLN A 100 14.75 -8.72 -8.77
CA GLN A 100 14.63 -7.81 -7.62
C GLN A 100 14.81 -6.36 -8.05
N LYS A 101 15.82 -6.05 -8.88
CA LYS A 101 16.02 -4.69 -9.39
C LYS A 101 14.81 -4.18 -10.19
N ALA A 102 14.19 -5.03 -11.00
CA ALA A 102 12.99 -4.67 -11.76
C ALA A 102 11.80 -4.39 -10.82
N LEU A 103 11.61 -5.22 -9.79
CA LEU A 103 10.59 -5.05 -8.76
C LEU A 103 10.80 -3.75 -7.97
N ASP A 104 12.03 -3.48 -7.52
CA ASP A 104 12.39 -2.28 -6.75
C ASP A 104 12.18 -1.01 -7.57
N HIS A 105 12.58 -1.02 -8.85
CA HIS A 105 12.35 0.10 -9.76
C HIS A 105 10.86 0.38 -9.93
N ARG A 106 10.06 -0.67 -10.18
CA ARG A 106 8.60 -0.52 -10.35
C ARG A 106 7.91 -0.07 -9.07
N ALA A 107 8.29 -0.64 -7.93
CA ALA A 107 7.78 -0.23 -6.63
C ALA A 107 8.09 1.24 -6.34
N THR A 108 9.29 1.71 -6.70
CA THR A 108 9.68 3.12 -6.54
C THR A 108 8.78 4.05 -7.36
N GLN A 109 8.55 3.75 -8.64
CA GLN A 109 7.62 4.53 -9.48
C GLN A 109 6.21 4.60 -8.89
N LEU A 110 5.68 3.47 -8.41
CA LEU A 110 4.34 3.42 -7.84
C LEU A 110 4.24 4.17 -6.51
N LYS A 111 5.31 4.15 -5.70
CA LYS A 111 5.41 4.99 -4.49
C LYS A 111 5.37 6.47 -4.85
N GLU A 112 6.12 6.91 -5.86
CA GLU A 112 6.09 8.30 -6.33
C GLU A 112 4.69 8.73 -6.77
N HIS A 113 3.97 7.87 -7.49
CA HIS A 113 2.58 8.14 -7.86
C HIS A 113 1.64 8.26 -6.65
N ALA A 114 1.79 7.39 -5.65
CA ALA A 114 1.01 7.42 -4.42
C ALA A 114 1.31 8.66 -3.57
N VAL A 115 2.59 9.06 -3.46
CA VAL A 115 3.00 10.30 -2.78
C VAL A 115 2.39 11.51 -3.46
N GLY A 116 2.53 11.63 -4.79
CA GLY A 116 1.94 12.76 -5.52
C GLY A 116 0.40 12.78 -5.46
N ALA A 117 -0.24 11.63 -5.33
CA ALA A 117 -1.69 11.54 -5.09
C ALA A 117 -2.04 12.06 -3.68
N LEU A 118 -1.30 11.63 -2.65
CA LEU A 118 -1.49 12.10 -1.27
C LEU A 118 -1.29 13.61 -1.15
N GLU A 119 -0.24 14.16 -1.75
CA GLU A 119 0.01 15.60 -1.79
C GLU A 119 -1.16 16.36 -2.45
N SER A 120 -1.65 15.85 -3.58
CA SER A 120 -2.77 16.47 -4.29
C SER A 120 -4.06 16.44 -3.46
N ALA A 121 -4.36 15.31 -2.82
CA ALA A 121 -5.52 15.19 -1.93
C ALA A 121 -5.38 16.05 -0.67
N ALA A 122 -4.16 16.17 -0.13
CA ALA A 122 -3.88 17.02 1.01
C ALA A 122 -4.11 18.49 0.68
N ILE A 123 -3.68 18.97 -0.49
CA ILE A 123 -3.94 20.35 -0.94
C ILE A 123 -5.44 20.64 -1.05
N LEU A 124 -6.24 19.68 -1.54
CA LEU A 124 -7.70 19.83 -1.61
C LEU A 124 -8.31 19.87 -0.20
N ALA A 125 -7.98 18.91 0.67
CA ALA A 125 -8.48 18.84 2.03
C ALA A 125 -8.07 20.04 2.90
N GLU A 126 -6.86 20.57 2.71
CA GLU A 126 -6.30 21.66 3.51
C GLU A 126 -7.10 22.97 3.41
N LYS A 127 -7.83 23.17 2.30
CA LYS A 127 -8.76 24.30 2.12
C LYS A 127 -9.95 24.25 3.08
N HIS A 128 -10.32 23.03 3.51
CA HIS A 128 -11.52 22.77 4.31
C HIS A 128 -11.19 22.35 5.75
N ARG A 129 -9.92 22.06 6.06
CA ARG A 129 -9.51 21.76 7.42
C ARG A 129 -9.68 22.99 8.32
N PRO A 130 -10.29 22.84 9.50
CA PRO A 130 -10.38 23.93 10.46
C PRO A 130 -8.96 24.30 10.89
N LYS A 131 -8.69 25.60 10.93
CA LYS A 131 -7.41 26.14 11.38
C LYS A 131 -7.64 26.95 12.65
N LEU A 132 -6.69 26.85 13.56
CA LEU A 132 -6.64 27.73 14.71
C LEU A 132 -6.17 29.10 14.24
N ASP A 133 -7.02 30.11 14.37
CA ASP A 133 -6.68 31.50 14.11
C ASP A 133 -6.11 32.13 15.40
N PRO A 134 -4.82 32.51 15.43
CA PRO A 134 -4.20 33.07 16.62
C PRO A 134 -4.76 34.45 17.00
N ASP A 135 -5.37 35.17 16.06
CA ASP A 135 -5.94 36.50 16.32
C ASP A 135 -7.40 36.40 16.82
N ASN A 136 -8.04 35.24 16.66
CA ASN A 136 -9.39 35.00 17.12
C ASN A 136 -9.42 34.51 18.59
N MET A 137 -9.39 35.46 19.52
CA MET A 137 -9.42 35.18 20.96
C MET A 137 -10.60 34.30 21.38
N ALA A 138 -11.78 34.46 20.76
CA ALA A 138 -12.95 33.65 21.09
C ALA A 138 -12.74 32.18 20.72
N GLN A 139 -12.11 31.89 19.58
CA GLN A 139 -11.77 30.52 19.18
C GLN A 139 -10.72 29.92 20.12
N LEU A 140 -9.69 30.68 20.50
CA LEU A 140 -8.68 30.22 21.45
C LEU A 140 -9.29 29.84 22.80
N ILE A 141 -10.21 30.66 23.32
CA ILE A 141 -10.91 30.39 24.58
C ILE A 141 -11.76 29.13 24.47
N ARG A 142 -12.56 28.97 23.41
CA ARG A 142 -13.40 27.76 23.23
C ARG A 142 -12.56 26.50 23.09
N THR A 143 -11.46 26.57 22.34
CA THR A 143 -10.51 25.46 22.17
C THR A 143 -9.87 25.08 23.51
N ASP A 144 -9.48 26.07 24.32
CA ASP A 144 -8.91 25.83 25.64
C ASP A 144 -9.93 25.24 26.63
N GLN A 145 -11.15 25.76 26.62
CA GLN A 145 -12.26 25.23 27.41
C GLN A 145 -12.62 23.80 27.03
N ALA A 146 -12.66 23.47 25.73
CA ALA A 146 -12.90 22.10 25.27
C ALA A 146 -11.84 21.13 25.80
N TRP A 147 -10.57 21.55 25.81
CA TRP A 147 -9.50 20.74 26.40
C TRP A 147 -9.65 20.57 27.92
N ASN A 148 -9.69 21.69 28.64
CA ASN A 148 -9.60 21.70 30.10
C ASN A 148 -10.87 21.19 30.78
N ASN A 149 -12.04 21.40 30.19
CA ASN A 149 -13.32 21.07 30.81
C ASN A 149 -13.93 19.76 30.30
N PHE A 150 -13.55 19.28 29.12
CA PHE A 150 -14.16 18.08 28.52
C PHE A 150 -13.17 16.95 28.23
N ILE A 151 -12.10 17.22 27.47
CA ILE A 151 -11.19 16.18 26.98
C ILE A 151 -10.27 15.68 28.11
N ARG A 152 -9.51 16.58 28.73
CA ARG A 152 -8.52 16.22 29.77
C ARG A 152 -9.17 15.49 30.95
N PRO A 153 -10.29 15.96 31.54
CA PRO A 153 -10.93 15.25 32.65
C PRO A 153 -11.36 13.82 32.28
N GLN A 154 -11.77 13.58 31.04
CA GLN A 154 -12.12 12.24 30.58
C GLN A 154 -10.90 11.33 30.45
N LEU A 155 -9.79 11.83 29.91
CA LEU A 155 -8.53 11.08 29.85
C LEU A 155 -7.98 10.76 31.24
N GLU A 156 -8.10 11.70 32.19
CA GLU A 156 -7.70 11.53 33.59
C GLU A 156 -8.61 10.52 34.32
N SER A 157 -9.90 10.46 33.97
CA SER A 157 -10.82 9.42 34.45
C SER A 157 -10.60 8.03 33.84
N GLY A 158 -9.63 7.90 32.93
CA GLY A 158 -9.27 6.63 32.29
C GLY A 158 -10.07 6.29 31.03
N LYS A 159 -10.87 7.22 30.48
CA LYS A 159 -11.56 6.99 29.21
C LYS A 159 -10.57 6.91 28.05
N SER A 160 -10.90 6.07 27.08
CA SER A 160 -10.10 5.88 25.87
C SER A 160 -10.34 7.01 24.85
N TRP A 161 -9.34 7.29 23.99
CA TRP A 161 -9.50 8.21 22.87
C TRP A 161 -10.70 7.89 21.96
N PRO A 162 -10.95 6.62 21.58
CA PRO A 162 -12.15 6.25 20.82
C PRO A 162 -13.46 6.67 21.48
N ASP A 163 -13.57 6.61 22.82
CA ASP A 163 -14.79 6.98 23.52
C ASP A 163 -14.98 8.48 23.60
N ILE A 164 -13.88 9.22 23.75
CA ILE A 164 -13.90 10.69 23.78
C ILE A 164 -14.22 11.24 22.38
N MET A 165 -13.59 10.71 21.33
CA MET A 165 -13.67 11.23 19.96
C MET A 165 -15.10 11.26 19.39
N LYS A 166 -15.93 10.27 19.75
CA LYS A 166 -17.32 10.13 19.27
C LYS A 166 -18.18 11.37 19.50
N ASN A 167 -17.87 12.16 20.52
CA ASN A 167 -18.70 13.28 20.97
C ASN A 167 -18.05 14.65 20.70
N LEU A 168 -16.89 14.72 20.05
CA LEU A 168 -16.20 15.99 19.84
C LEU A 168 -16.85 16.82 18.73
N ASP A 169 -16.91 18.12 18.94
CA ASP A 169 -17.25 19.12 17.92
C ASP A 169 -15.98 19.71 17.27
N SER A 170 -16.12 20.69 16.39
CA SER A 170 -15.00 21.29 15.66
C SER A 170 -13.97 21.96 16.58
N ASP A 171 -14.41 22.68 17.62
CA ASP A 171 -13.51 23.36 18.56
C ASP A 171 -12.76 22.34 19.43
N ALA A 172 -13.42 21.26 19.85
CA ALA A 172 -12.77 20.18 20.57
C ALA A 172 -11.80 19.37 19.70
N LEU A 173 -12.06 19.22 18.39
CA LEU A 173 -11.10 18.61 17.47
C LEU A 173 -9.84 19.48 17.31
N LEU A 174 -9.98 20.80 17.21
CA LEU A 174 -8.83 21.72 17.24
C LEU A 174 -8.06 21.61 18.57
N ALA A 175 -8.78 21.41 19.67
CA ALA A 175 -8.17 21.21 20.99
C ALA A 175 -7.34 19.93 21.05
N VAL A 176 -7.85 18.82 20.49
CA VAL A 176 -7.10 17.56 20.36
C VAL A 176 -5.83 17.78 19.53
N GLN A 177 -5.93 18.41 18.36
CA GLN A 177 -4.77 18.69 17.50
C GLN A 177 -3.70 19.51 18.22
N ARG A 178 -4.12 20.50 19.02
CA ARG A 178 -3.21 21.41 19.73
C ARG A 178 -2.54 20.76 20.94
N TYR A 179 -3.30 20.01 21.75
CA TYR A 179 -2.87 19.62 23.10
C TYR A 179 -2.58 18.12 23.27
N ALA A 180 -3.19 17.24 22.48
CA ALA A 180 -3.00 15.80 22.63
C ALA A 180 -1.54 15.35 22.44
N PRO A 181 -0.75 15.88 21.48
CA PRO A 181 0.65 15.47 21.33
C PRO A 181 1.49 15.72 22.57
N ALA A 182 1.38 16.92 23.16
CA ALA A 182 2.09 17.27 24.38
C ALA A 182 1.62 16.44 25.58
N TYR A 183 0.32 16.18 25.68
CA TYR A 183 -0.27 15.36 26.74
C TYR A 183 0.22 13.91 26.70
N GLU A 184 0.16 13.26 25.53
CA GLU A 184 0.62 11.87 25.36
C GLU A 184 2.14 11.75 25.57
N THR A 185 2.90 12.74 25.11
CA THR A 185 4.36 12.79 25.34
C THR A 185 4.68 12.90 26.84
N ALA A 186 3.98 13.77 27.58
CA ALA A 186 4.21 13.96 29.00
C ALA A 186 3.79 12.74 29.85
N ARG A 187 2.84 11.94 29.36
CA ARG A 187 2.34 10.73 30.03
C ARG A 187 3.16 9.48 29.69
N SER A 188 3.85 9.47 28.55
CA SER A 188 4.63 8.31 28.14
C SER A 188 5.86 8.13 29.03
N ASP A 189 5.96 6.97 29.67
CA ASP A 189 7.18 6.55 30.36
C ASP A 189 8.21 5.98 29.37
N ARG A 190 9.47 5.81 29.81
CA ARG A 190 10.53 5.15 29.02
C ARG A 190 10.13 3.77 28.46
N LYS A 191 9.21 3.08 29.14
CA LYS A 191 8.73 1.75 28.70
C LYS A 191 7.70 1.82 27.58
N THR A 192 6.97 2.93 27.44
CA THR A 192 5.89 3.10 26.46
C THR A 192 6.25 4.07 25.33
N GLU A 193 7.43 4.69 25.38
CA GLU A 193 7.89 5.67 24.39
C GLU A 193 7.86 5.14 22.95
N HIS A 194 8.17 3.85 22.77
CA HIS A 194 8.09 3.19 21.45
C HIS A 194 6.67 3.13 20.86
N GLN A 195 5.63 3.27 21.68
CA GLN A 195 4.22 3.24 21.27
C GLN A 195 3.70 4.63 20.92
N LEU A 196 4.35 5.70 21.39
CA LEU A 196 3.91 7.09 21.21
C LEU A 196 3.64 7.44 19.74
N PRO A 197 4.51 7.10 18.75
CA PRO A 197 4.22 7.39 17.35
C PRO A 197 2.93 6.72 16.84
N ALA A 198 2.67 5.48 17.26
CA ALA A 198 1.46 4.75 16.87
C ALA A 198 0.21 5.35 17.52
N THR A 199 0.30 5.76 18.79
CA THR A 199 -0.77 6.45 19.52
C THR A 199 -1.13 7.77 18.85
N LEU A 200 -0.13 8.61 18.54
CA LEU A 200 -0.36 9.91 17.88
C LEU A 200 -0.96 9.74 16.49
N ALA A 201 -0.47 8.80 15.69
CA ALA A 201 -1.05 8.46 14.39
C ALA A 201 -2.49 7.90 14.52
N GLY A 202 -2.80 7.22 15.62
CA GLY A 202 -4.16 6.79 15.95
C GLY A 202 -5.08 7.97 16.25
N ILE A 203 -4.64 8.91 17.09
CA ILE A 203 -5.38 10.13 17.44
C ILE A 203 -5.64 10.97 16.19
N GLU A 204 -4.65 11.15 15.33
CA GLU A 204 -4.79 11.90 14.08
C GLU A 204 -5.85 11.28 13.17
N ARG A 205 -5.80 9.96 12.93
CA ARG A 205 -6.79 9.25 12.11
C ARG A 205 -8.20 9.38 12.68
N MET A 206 -8.36 9.22 13.99
CA MET A 206 -9.65 9.40 14.67
C MET A 206 -10.17 10.84 14.55
N THR A 207 -9.28 11.83 14.67
CA THR A 207 -9.61 13.25 14.50
C THR A 207 -10.08 13.54 13.07
N GLN A 208 -9.38 13.02 12.06
CA GLN A 208 -9.76 13.17 10.66
C GLN A 208 -11.13 12.54 10.35
N GLN A 209 -11.38 11.31 10.83
CA GLN A 209 -12.68 10.64 10.68
C GLN A 209 -13.81 11.42 11.36
N ARG A 210 -13.56 11.91 12.58
CA ARG A 210 -14.56 12.70 13.30
C ARG A 210 -14.82 14.03 12.60
N LEU A 211 -13.77 14.68 12.08
CA LEU A 211 -13.89 15.90 11.30
C LEU A 211 -14.82 15.70 10.09
N ILE A 212 -14.61 14.62 9.32
CA ILE A 212 -15.51 14.25 8.20
C ILE A 212 -16.95 14.09 8.69
N ALA A 213 -17.16 13.39 9.81
CA ALA A 213 -18.49 13.12 10.34
C ALA A 213 -19.24 14.38 10.83
N VAL A 214 -18.52 15.40 11.33
CA VAL A 214 -19.14 16.67 11.78
C VAL A 214 -19.20 17.72 10.66
N THR A 215 -18.51 17.49 9.54
CA THR A 215 -18.55 18.39 8.37
C THR A 215 -19.85 18.15 7.60
N PRO A 216 -20.65 19.19 7.31
CA PRO A 216 -21.84 19.06 6.48
C PRO A 216 -21.53 18.43 5.10
N GLU A 217 -22.51 17.75 4.53
CA GLU A 217 -22.39 17.15 3.19
C GLU A 217 -22.09 18.21 2.13
N GLY A 218 -21.24 17.83 1.17
CA GLY A 218 -20.79 18.69 0.08
C GLY A 218 -19.27 18.63 -0.13
N GLU A 219 -18.76 19.57 -0.91
CA GLU A 219 -17.36 19.61 -1.38
C GLU A 219 -16.33 19.47 -0.26
N ALA A 220 -16.58 20.10 0.89
CA ALA A 220 -15.68 20.04 2.04
C ALA A 220 -15.56 18.62 2.61
N ARG A 221 -16.68 17.92 2.78
CA ARG A 221 -16.71 16.54 3.29
C ARG A 221 -16.06 15.59 2.29
N ASP A 222 -16.34 15.77 1.01
CA ASP A 222 -15.79 14.94 -0.07
C ASP A 222 -14.26 15.08 -0.17
N ALA A 223 -13.74 16.31 -0.10
CA ALA A 223 -12.30 16.56 -0.12
C ALA A 223 -11.57 15.95 1.09
N LEU A 224 -12.17 16.04 2.28
CA LEU A 224 -11.62 15.45 3.51
C LEU A 224 -11.65 13.92 3.45
N GLN A 225 -12.75 13.34 2.97
CA GLN A 225 -12.91 11.89 2.78
C GLN A 225 -11.90 11.36 1.76
N GLN A 226 -11.77 12.03 0.61
CA GLN A 226 -10.80 11.69 -0.42
C GLN A 226 -9.37 11.67 0.11
N HIS A 227 -8.99 12.64 0.96
CA HIS A 227 -7.68 12.64 1.60
C HIS A 227 -7.46 11.41 2.50
N VAL A 228 -8.45 11.03 3.33
CA VAL A 228 -8.36 9.84 4.18
C VAL A 228 -8.22 8.57 3.35
N ASP A 229 -8.99 8.44 2.27
CA ASP A 229 -8.95 7.26 1.40
C ASP A 229 -7.61 7.16 0.66
N VAL A 230 -7.13 8.27 0.12
CA VAL A 230 -5.81 8.34 -0.53
C VAL A 230 -4.70 8.04 0.47
N GLN A 231 -4.79 8.52 1.71
CA GLN A 231 -3.81 8.21 2.77
C GLN A 231 -3.77 6.70 3.07
N ARG A 232 -4.94 6.04 3.21
CA ARG A 232 -5.00 4.58 3.40
C ARG A 232 -4.35 3.81 2.25
N MET A 233 -4.63 4.23 1.01
CA MET A 233 -4.04 3.61 -0.18
C MET A 233 -2.53 3.84 -0.27
N HIS A 234 -2.07 5.05 0.05
CA HIS A 234 -0.66 5.38 0.14
C HIS A 234 0.04 4.48 1.17
N ASP A 235 -0.49 4.37 2.37
CA ASP A 235 0.11 3.55 3.43
C ASP A 235 0.18 2.07 3.02
N ALA A 236 -0.87 1.56 2.36
CA ALA A 236 -0.88 0.22 1.81
C ALA A 236 0.18 0.02 0.72
N VAL A 237 0.40 0.99 -0.16
CA VAL A 237 1.48 0.98 -1.15
C VAL A 237 2.85 0.95 -0.47
N MET A 238 3.07 1.77 0.56
CA MET A 238 4.35 1.83 1.29
C MET A 238 4.66 0.51 2.00
N VAL A 239 3.69 -0.06 2.72
CA VAL A 239 3.83 -1.35 3.39
C VAL A 239 4.10 -2.47 2.39
N SER A 240 3.33 -2.53 1.31
CA SER A 240 3.45 -3.56 0.27
C SER A 240 4.79 -3.48 -0.46
N ALA A 241 5.26 -2.27 -0.78
CA ALA A 241 6.56 -2.07 -1.42
C ALA A 241 7.73 -2.49 -0.51
N GLU A 242 7.61 -2.28 0.80
CA GLU A 242 8.63 -2.73 1.75
C GLU A 242 8.62 -4.25 1.93
N GLN A 243 7.44 -4.88 1.90
CA GLN A 243 7.33 -6.35 1.85
C GLN A 243 7.98 -6.94 0.60
N PHE A 244 7.91 -6.25 -0.55
CA PHE A 244 8.58 -6.68 -1.78
C PHE A 244 10.10 -6.65 -1.72
N LYS A 245 10.70 -5.68 -1.03
CA LYS A 245 12.16 -5.70 -0.80
C LYS A 245 12.61 -6.94 -0.03
N ARG A 246 11.74 -7.46 0.82
CA ARG A 246 12.00 -8.67 1.61
C ARG A 246 11.82 -9.98 0.82
N LEU A 247 11.22 -9.97 -0.37
CA LEU A 247 11.11 -11.19 -1.19
C LEU A 247 12.44 -11.64 -1.79
N GLY A 248 13.33 -10.68 -2.04
CA GLY A 248 14.67 -10.95 -2.54
C GLY A 248 15.59 -11.62 -1.53
N THR A 249 15.23 -11.61 -0.24
CA THR A 249 16.04 -12.28 0.79
C THR A 249 15.72 -13.79 0.82
N PRO A 250 16.73 -14.65 1.03
CA PRO A 250 16.55 -16.11 1.02
C PRO A 250 15.57 -16.59 2.09
N ASP A 251 15.52 -15.90 3.24
CA ASP A 251 14.92 -16.39 4.48
C ASP A 251 13.44 -16.04 4.69
N VAL A 252 12.80 -15.33 3.75
CA VAL A 252 11.40 -14.88 3.93
C VAL A 252 10.42 -15.88 3.31
N PRO A 253 9.51 -16.49 4.10
CA PRO A 253 8.51 -17.42 3.58
C PRO A 253 7.58 -16.73 2.57
N ARG A 254 7.48 -17.31 1.37
CA ARG A 254 6.67 -16.80 0.24
C ARG A 254 5.21 -16.52 0.63
N ASN A 255 4.65 -17.31 1.54
CA ASN A 255 3.25 -17.23 1.94
C ASN A 255 2.92 -15.95 2.74
N GLU A 256 3.87 -15.41 3.51
CA GLU A 256 3.64 -14.23 4.34
C GLU A 256 3.52 -12.96 3.50
N VAL A 257 4.34 -12.84 2.44
CA VAL A 257 4.36 -11.66 1.58
C VAL A 257 3.15 -11.62 0.65
N VAL A 258 2.78 -12.75 0.04
CA VAL A 258 1.59 -12.83 -0.83
C VAL A 258 0.32 -12.61 -0.03
N ALA A 259 0.21 -13.18 1.18
CA ALA A 259 -0.94 -12.95 2.05
C ALA A 259 -1.03 -11.48 2.49
N GLY A 260 0.08 -10.84 2.86
CA GLY A 260 0.11 -9.44 3.26
C GLY A 260 -0.32 -8.47 2.15
N THR A 261 0.18 -8.68 0.93
CA THR A 261 -0.19 -7.85 -0.23
C THR A 261 -1.60 -8.16 -0.76
N GLN A 262 -2.01 -9.42 -0.80
CA GLN A 262 -3.38 -9.79 -1.18
C GLN A 262 -4.40 -9.30 -0.15
N LEU A 263 -4.11 -9.37 1.15
CA LEU A 263 -5.00 -8.85 2.20
C LEU A 263 -5.11 -7.34 2.12
N GLY A 264 -4.01 -6.61 1.93
CA GLY A 264 -4.02 -5.15 1.79
C GLY A 264 -4.84 -4.68 0.58
N VAL A 265 -4.69 -5.35 -0.57
CA VAL A 265 -5.42 -5.02 -1.79
C VAL A 265 -6.87 -5.49 -1.73
N LYS A 266 -7.17 -6.66 -1.16
CA LYS A 266 -8.55 -7.14 -0.98
C LYS A 266 -9.32 -6.30 0.04
N HIS A 267 -8.75 -5.96 1.19
CA HIS A 267 -9.44 -5.12 2.18
C HIS A 267 -9.83 -3.76 1.58
N LEU A 268 -8.91 -3.12 0.84
CA LEU A 268 -9.17 -1.80 0.26
C LEU A 268 -10.06 -1.84 -0.98
N THR A 269 -10.02 -2.92 -1.77
CA THR A 269 -10.95 -3.09 -2.91
C THR A 269 -12.36 -3.49 -2.47
N TYR A 270 -12.52 -4.23 -1.37
CA TYR A 270 -13.84 -4.49 -0.79
C TYR A 270 -14.43 -3.24 -0.12
N GLU A 271 -13.63 -2.44 0.60
CA GLU A 271 -14.11 -1.19 1.19
C GLU A 271 -14.47 -0.14 0.12
N ALA A 272 -13.65 0.02 -0.93
CA ALA A 272 -13.93 0.94 -2.03
C ALA A 272 -15.02 0.45 -3.01
N GLY A 273 -15.25 -0.87 -3.09
CA GLY A 273 -16.28 -1.49 -3.92
C GLY A 273 -17.65 -1.57 -3.24
N ALA A 274 -17.68 -1.65 -1.91
CA ALA A 274 -18.93 -1.67 -1.13
C ALA A 274 -19.68 -0.31 -1.16
N GLU A 275 -18.99 0.80 -1.41
CA GLU A 275 -19.64 2.12 -1.56
C GLU A 275 -20.12 2.42 -2.98
N LEU A 276 -19.73 1.62 -3.99
CA LEU A 276 -20.11 1.82 -5.40
C LEU A 276 -21.14 0.79 -5.92
N GLY A 277 -21.62 -0.11 -5.07
CA GLY A 277 -22.54 -1.18 -5.43
C GLY A 277 -23.87 -1.10 -4.69
N ASP A 278 -24.72 -0.12 -4.99
CA ASP A 278 -26.20 -0.24 -5.00
C ASP A 278 -26.90 1.03 -5.53
N GLY A 279 -26.35 1.65 -6.58
CA GLY A 279 -26.95 2.81 -7.26
C GLY A 279 -27.62 2.45 -8.59
N SER A 280 -28.16 1.24 -8.71
CA SER A 280 -28.84 0.77 -9.92
C SER A 280 -30.08 -0.03 -9.55
N ASP A 281 -31.12 0.71 -9.15
CA ASP A 281 -32.53 0.41 -9.42
C ASP A 281 -33.30 1.74 -9.55
#